data_AF-A0A6A7LDJ5-F1
#
_entry.id   AF-A0A6A7LDJ5-F1
#
_cell.length_a   1.000
_cell.length_b   1.000
_cell.length_c   1.000
_cell.angle_alpha   90.00
_cell.angle_beta   90.00
_cell.angle_gamma   90.00
#
_symmetry.space_group_name_H-M   'P 1'
#
loop_
_entity.id
_entity.type
_entity.pdbx_description
1 polymer ?
#
loop_
_entity_poly.entity_id
_entity_poly.type
_entity_poly.pdbx_seq_one_letter_code
_entity_poly.pdbx_strand_id
1 'polypeptide(L)'
;MTSIRIVKREIDKKYLQTETQQIVSEVAKNMCHVCNLSAIVMPVEKLSNNGIVMEAIHSDANRTIHRWAEYKSFWDVGKRKPRKPIRIKCPRCGEMGRINEYKPDLRKNPENVAYFVAHEKLKGKWGKDKTIAKLRRCYIRDPEQRDTVLMKLGRYIPPKS
;
A
#
# COMPACT_ATOMS: atom_id res chain seq x y z
N MET A 1 -33.26 -53.32 -6.61
CA MET A 1 -33.74 -51.93 -6.89
C MET A 1 -33.29 -51.03 -5.75
N THR A 2 -31.99 -50.75 -5.69
CA THR A 2 -31.33 -50.31 -4.44
C THR A 2 -30.21 -49.30 -4.70
N SER A 3 -30.44 -48.27 -5.53
CA SER A 3 -29.38 -47.30 -5.84
C SER A 3 -29.77 -45.83 -5.77
N ILE A 4 -31.06 -45.47 -5.81
CA ILE A 4 -31.44 -44.06 -5.91
C ILE A 4 -31.36 -43.33 -4.55
N ARG A 5 -31.66 -44.02 -3.44
CA ARG A 5 -31.60 -43.41 -2.08
C ARG A 5 -30.18 -43.20 -1.57
N ILE A 6 -29.20 -43.96 -2.04
CA ILE A 6 -27.80 -43.85 -1.62
C ILE A 6 -27.13 -42.66 -2.31
N VAL A 7 -27.37 -42.48 -3.61
CA VAL A 7 -26.82 -41.36 -4.40
C VAL A 7 -27.34 -40.01 -3.89
N LYS A 8 -28.61 -39.90 -3.48
CA LYS A 8 -29.15 -38.65 -2.93
C LYS A 8 -28.48 -38.23 -1.62
N ARG A 9 -28.20 -39.20 -0.72
CA ARG A 9 -27.51 -38.94 0.56
C ARG A 9 -26.03 -38.54 0.39
N GLU A 10 -25.36 -39.01 -0.65
CA GLU A 10 -23.98 -38.62 -0.95
C GLU A 10 -23.89 -37.22 -1.58
N ILE A 11 -24.89 -36.83 -2.37
CA ILE A 11 -24.98 -35.47 -2.94
C ILE A 11 -25.30 -34.45 -1.85
N ASP A 12 -26.23 -34.75 -0.93
CA ASP A 12 -26.57 -33.86 0.19
C ASP A 12 -25.39 -33.70 1.18
N LYS A 13 -24.58 -34.74 1.39
CA LYS A 13 -23.34 -34.65 2.18
C LYS A 13 -22.25 -33.80 1.50
N LYS A 14 -22.13 -33.89 0.17
CA LYS A 14 -21.21 -33.03 -0.59
C LYS A 14 -21.65 -31.57 -0.56
N TYR A 15 -22.96 -31.30 -0.64
CA TYR A 15 -23.50 -29.94 -0.57
C TYR A 15 -23.32 -29.30 0.81
N LEU A 16 -23.55 -30.06 1.90
CA LEU A 16 -23.24 -29.58 3.26
C LEU A 16 -21.74 -29.37 3.50
N GLN A 17 -20.88 -30.25 2.94
CA GLN A 17 -19.42 -30.08 3.05
C GLN A 17 -18.93 -28.85 2.28
N THR A 18 -19.55 -28.50 1.14
CA THR A 18 -19.21 -27.28 0.40
C THR A 18 -19.72 -26.00 1.08
N GLU A 19 -20.88 -26.01 1.75
CA GLU A 19 -21.34 -24.85 2.52
C GLU A 19 -20.50 -24.62 3.78
N THR A 20 -20.07 -25.69 4.45
CA THR A 20 -19.16 -25.57 5.61
C THR A 20 -17.77 -25.08 5.18
N GLN A 21 -17.31 -25.39 3.96
CA GLN A 21 -16.05 -24.85 3.41
C GLN A 21 -16.20 -23.43 2.85
N GLN A 22 -17.40 -23.00 2.47
CA GLN A 22 -17.66 -21.63 2.00
C GLN A 22 -17.76 -20.60 3.14
N ILE A 23 -18.01 -21.03 4.38
CA ILE A 23 -17.98 -20.14 5.55
C ILE A 23 -16.57 -20.02 6.16
N VAL A 24 -15.62 -20.91 5.82
CA VAL A 24 -14.18 -20.73 6.17
C VAL A 24 -13.45 -19.78 5.18
N SER A 25 -14.19 -19.17 4.25
CA SER A 25 -13.73 -18.04 3.43
C SER A 25 -13.91 -16.69 4.16
N GLU A 26 -14.20 -16.70 5.45
CA GLU A 26 -14.09 -15.55 6.34
C GLU A 26 -12.66 -15.01 6.32
N VAL A 27 -12.53 -13.72 5.99
CA VAL A 27 -11.34 -12.85 6.13
C VAL A 27 -10.27 -13.53 6.97
N ALA A 28 -9.24 -14.10 6.33
CA ALA A 28 -8.18 -14.82 7.03
C ALA A 28 -7.63 -13.94 8.17
N LYS A 29 -8.04 -14.25 9.41
CA LYS A 29 -7.52 -13.61 10.61
C LYS A 29 -6.05 -13.99 10.66
N ASN A 30 -5.22 -13.03 10.31
CA ASN A 30 -3.78 -13.18 10.28
C ASN A 30 -3.21 -12.56 11.57
N MET A 31 -2.02 -12.96 11.97
CA MET A 31 -1.37 -12.34 13.12
C MET A 31 -0.75 -11.00 12.71
N CYS A 32 -0.98 -9.97 13.49
CA CYS A 32 -0.27 -8.70 13.36
C CYS A 32 1.21 -8.91 13.71
N HIS A 33 2.12 -8.60 12.79
CA HIS A 33 3.56 -8.82 13.02
C HIS A 33 4.16 -7.90 14.10
N VAL A 34 3.48 -6.79 14.42
CA VAL A 34 3.97 -5.81 15.40
C VAL A 34 3.66 -6.20 16.84
N CYS A 35 2.48 -6.78 17.08
CA CYS A 35 2.02 -7.11 18.45
C CYS A 35 1.60 -8.57 18.65
N ASN A 36 1.69 -9.42 17.62
CA ASN A 36 1.29 -10.83 17.63
C ASN A 36 -0.18 -11.10 18.00
N LEU A 37 -1.04 -10.07 17.96
CA LEU A 37 -2.49 -10.22 18.15
C LEU A 37 -3.19 -10.51 16.82
N SER A 38 -4.37 -11.12 16.90
CA SER A 38 -5.21 -11.40 15.73
C SER A 38 -5.69 -10.09 15.08
N ALA A 39 -5.52 -9.97 13.76
CA ALA A 39 -5.94 -8.80 13.00
C ALA A 39 -6.34 -9.18 11.57
N ILE A 40 -7.01 -8.27 10.89
CA ILE A 40 -7.19 -8.36 9.44
C ILE A 40 -5.94 -7.78 8.81
N VAL A 41 -5.14 -8.62 8.14
CA VAL A 41 -3.88 -8.20 7.51
C VAL A 41 -4.05 -8.14 6.00
N MET A 42 -3.73 -7.00 5.41
CA MET A 42 -3.85 -6.78 3.96
C MET A 42 -2.67 -5.98 3.39
N PRO A 43 -2.26 -6.26 2.15
CA PRO A 43 -1.28 -5.43 1.44
C PRO A 43 -1.92 -4.13 0.94
N VAL A 44 -1.27 -2.99 1.15
CA VAL A 44 -1.83 -1.66 0.80
C VAL A 44 -1.00 -0.86 -0.20
N GLU A 45 0.31 -1.12 -0.32
CA GLU A 45 1.18 -0.39 -1.26
C GLU A 45 2.40 -1.21 -1.66
N LYS A 46 2.85 -1.06 -2.91
CA LYS A 46 4.19 -1.48 -3.35
C LYS A 46 5.20 -0.34 -3.17
N LEU A 47 6.27 -0.58 -2.44
CA LEU A 47 7.37 0.35 -2.22
C LEU A 47 8.30 0.45 -3.43
N SER A 48 9.11 1.52 -3.47
CA SER A 48 10.11 1.76 -4.53
C SER A 48 11.22 0.71 -4.60
N ASN A 49 11.41 -0.04 -3.52
CA ASN A 49 12.39 -1.10 -3.38
C ASN A 49 11.75 -2.51 -3.47
N ASN A 50 10.61 -2.66 -4.15
CA ASN A 50 9.85 -3.92 -4.25
C ASN A 50 9.23 -4.44 -2.94
N GLY A 51 9.42 -3.76 -1.81
CA GLY A 51 8.70 -4.12 -0.59
C GLY A 51 7.19 -3.93 -0.75
N ILE A 52 6.41 -4.62 0.08
CA ILE A 52 4.97 -4.43 0.17
C ILE A 52 4.66 -3.92 1.56
N VAL A 53 3.94 -2.80 1.66
CA VAL A 53 3.41 -2.34 2.94
C VAL A 53 2.21 -3.21 3.28
N MET A 54 2.30 -3.87 4.42
CA MET A 54 1.21 -4.61 5.04
C MET A 54 0.55 -3.73 6.09
N GLU A 55 -0.77 -3.78 6.16
CA GLU A 55 -1.58 -3.11 7.17
C GLU A 55 -2.38 -4.16 7.95
N ALA A 56 -2.29 -4.11 9.28
CA ALA A 56 -3.10 -4.89 10.20
C ALA A 56 -4.12 -3.98 10.87
N ILE A 57 -5.41 -4.32 10.72
CA ILE A 57 -6.52 -3.64 11.38
C ILE A 57 -7.02 -4.56 12.50
N HIS A 58 -6.91 -4.09 13.73
CA HIS A 58 -7.39 -4.79 14.93
C HIS A 58 -8.90 -4.58 15.12
N SER A 59 -9.56 -5.54 15.77
CA SER A 59 -10.99 -5.46 16.11
C SER A 59 -11.24 -4.80 17.46
N ASP A 60 -10.24 -4.12 18.03
CA ASP A 60 -10.36 -3.39 19.28
C ASP A 60 -11.26 -2.15 19.13
N ALA A 61 -11.67 -1.56 20.25
CA ALA A 61 -12.59 -0.41 20.26
C ALA A 61 -12.09 0.78 19.42
N ASN A 62 -10.77 0.92 19.30
CA ASN A 62 -10.12 2.00 18.54
C ASN A 62 -9.72 1.60 17.11
N ARG A 63 -9.96 0.36 16.69
CA ARG A 63 -9.50 -0.20 15.40
C ARG A 63 -8.05 0.14 15.11
N THR A 64 -7.17 -0.16 16.07
CA THR A 64 -5.75 0.15 16.00
C THR A 64 -5.17 -0.37 14.68
N ILE A 65 -4.34 0.44 14.03
CA ILE A 65 -3.71 0.11 12.75
C ILE A 65 -2.20 -0.03 12.96
N HIS A 66 -1.66 -1.20 12.63
CA HIS A 66 -0.22 -1.43 12.56
C HIS A 66 0.23 -1.63 11.12
N ARG A 67 1.45 -1.15 10.79
CA ARG A 67 2.03 -1.30 9.46
C ARG A 67 3.45 -1.84 9.55
N TRP A 68 3.84 -2.63 8.55
CA TRP A 68 5.22 -3.08 8.36
C TRP A 68 5.49 -3.30 6.87
N ALA A 69 6.77 -3.40 6.49
CA ALA A 69 7.17 -3.73 5.13
C ALA A 69 7.60 -5.20 5.03
N GLU A 70 7.02 -5.92 4.06
CA GLU A 70 7.44 -7.28 3.70
C GLU A 70 8.26 -7.27 2.41
N TYR A 71 9.28 -8.13 2.38
CA TYR A 71 10.21 -8.27 1.26
C TYR A 71 10.33 -9.72 0.87
N LYS A 72 10.39 -10.00 -0.44
CA LYS A 72 10.61 -11.36 -0.95
C LYS A 72 12.02 -11.87 -0.65
N SER A 73 12.99 -10.96 -0.61
CA SER A 73 14.39 -11.29 -0.39
C SER A 73 15.11 -10.17 0.36
N PHE A 74 16.20 -10.50 1.04
CA PHE A 74 17.09 -9.53 1.67
C PHE A 74 17.62 -8.47 0.68
N TRP A 75 17.84 -8.86 -0.57
CA TRP A 75 18.32 -7.96 -1.63
C TRP A 75 17.33 -6.86 -2.01
N ASP A 76 16.05 -7.01 -1.67
CA ASP A 76 15.03 -5.99 -1.89
C ASP A 76 15.02 -4.91 -0.79
N VAL A 77 15.72 -5.10 0.33
CA VAL A 77 15.69 -4.19 1.49
C VAL A 77 16.47 -2.88 1.25
N GLY A 78 17.12 -2.70 0.10
CA GLY A 78 17.94 -1.52 -0.25
C GLY A 78 17.21 -0.39 -0.99
N LYS A 79 17.77 0.83 -0.94
CA LYS A 79 17.29 1.95 -1.78
C LYS A 79 17.59 1.66 -3.25
N ARG A 80 16.54 1.66 -4.10
CA ARG A 80 16.70 1.62 -5.55
C ARG A 80 16.66 3.02 -6.14
N LYS A 81 17.59 3.32 -7.04
CA LYS A 81 17.55 4.59 -7.79
C LYS A 81 16.45 4.49 -8.85
N PRO A 82 15.49 5.43 -8.90
CA PRO A 82 14.50 5.45 -9.98
C PRO A 82 15.21 5.67 -11.33
N ARG A 83 14.88 4.86 -12.34
CA ARG A 83 15.52 4.92 -13.68
C ARG A 83 15.24 6.23 -14.42
N LYS A 84 14.02 6.79 -14.27
CA LYS A 84 13.61 8.07 -14.87
C LYS A 84 12.62 8.79 -13.94
N PRO A 85 12.64 10.13 -13.88
CA PRO A 85 11.65 10.89 -13.14
C PRO A 85 10.26 10.77 -13.79
N ILE A 86 9.25 10.42 -13.01
CA ILE A 86 7.86 10.31 -13.47
C ILE A 86 7.18 11.67 -13.34
N ARG A 87 6.51 12.12 -14.41
CA ARG A 87 5.71 13.36 -14.42
C ARG A 87 4.22 13.08 -14.24
N ILE A 88 3.54 13.96 -13.51
CA ILE A 88 2.10 13.90 -13.28
C ILE A 88 1.51 15.31 -13.24
N LYS A 89 0.22 15.43 -13.56
CA LYS A 89 -0.58 16.58 -13.16
C LYS A 89 -0.75 16.51 -11.64
N CYS A 90 -0.27 17.53 -10.93
CA CYS A 90 -0.28 17.51 -9.47
C CYS A 90 -1.71 17.43 -8.94
N PRO A 91 -2.07 16.41 -8.14
CA PRO A 91 -3.43 16.26 -7.64
C PRO A 91 -3.81 17.35 -6.63
N ARG A 92 -2.83 18.11 -6.12
CA ARG A 92 -3.05 19.21 -5.16
C ARG A 92 -3.31 20.57 -5.82
N CYS A 93 -2.65 20.88 -6.95
CA CYS A 93 -2.73 22.21 -7.56
C CYS A 93 -3.02 22.20 -9.06
N GLY A 94 -3.14 21.03 -9.70
CA GLY A 94 -3.43 20.90 -11.12
C GLY A 94 -2.25 21.20 -12.07
N GLU A 95 -1.14 21.76 -11.60
CA GLU A 95 0.05 22.03 -12.42
C GLU A 95 0.85 20.77 -12.71
N MET A 96 1.53 20.71 -13.86
CA MET A 96 2.45 19.62 -14.17
C MET A 96 3.69 19.67 -13.26
N GLY A 97 4.19 18.49 -12.86
CA GLY A 97 5.41 18.38 -12.08
C GLY A 97 5.98 16.97 -12.04
N ARG A 98 7.08 16.79 -11.31
CA ARG A 98 7.78 15.51 -11.11
C ARG A 98 7.41 14.92 -9.76
N ILE A 99 6.97 13.67 -9.73
CA ILE A 99 6.71 12.95 -8.49
C ILE A 99 8.03 12.61 -7.83
N ASN A 100 8.12 12.84 -6.53
CA ASN A 100 9.21 12.41 -5.69
C ASN A 100 8.66 11.77 -4.42
N GLU A 101 9.42 10.83 -3.88
CA GLU A 101 9.18 10.22 -2.58
C GLU A 101 10.09 10.83 -1.53
N TYR A 102 9.60 10.93 -0.30
CA TYR A 102 10.39 11.28 0.87
C TYR A 102 9.93 10.45 2.06
N LYS A 103 10.84 10.26 3.02
CA LYS A 103 10.56 9.54 4.25
C LYS A 103 10.57 10.56 5.39
N PRO A 104 9.40 10.94 5.94
CA PRO A 104 9.31 12.00 6.96
C PRO A 104 10.04 11.63 8.26
N ASP A 105 10.07 10.33 8.61
CA ASP A 105 10.84 9.82 9.75
C ASP A 105 11.44 8.45 9.42
N LEU A 106 12.71 8.44 9.04
CA LEU A 106 13.45 7.21 8.69
C LEU A 106 13.72 6.30 9.89
N ARG A 107 13.71 6.83 11.12
CA ARG A 107 14.15 6.09 12.31
C ARG A 107 13.02 5.30 12.95
N LYS A 108 11.79 5.79 12.86
CA LYS A 108 10.64 5.15 13.50
C LYS A 108 9.88 4.20 12.59
N ASN A 109 9.61 4.60 11.35
CA ASN A 109 8.67 3.90 10.47
C ASN A 109 9.21 3.82 9.02
N PRO A 110 10.10 2.87 8.70
CA PRO A 110 10.76 2.77 7.40
C PRO A 110 9.81 2.54 6.21
N GLU A 111 8.61 2.02 6.48
CA GLU A 111 7.50 1.78 5.56
C GLU A 111 6.67 3.03 5.24
N ASN A 112 6.75 4.08 6.07
CA ASN A 112 6.02 5.33 5.82
C ASN A 112 6.70 6.15 4.73
N VAL A 113 6.23 5.94 3.49
CA VAL A 113 6.60 6.74 2.32
C VAL A 113 5.56 7.81 2.09
N ALA A 114 6.02 9.06 2.05
CA ALA A 114 5.24 10.22 1.68
C ALA A 114 5.68 10.74 0.32
N TYR A 115 4.78 11.48 -0.35
CA TYR A 115 4.99 11.92 -1.73
C TYR A 115 4.87 13.44 -1.86
N PHE A 116 5.64 14.01 -2.78
CA PHE A 116 5.48 15.39 -3.20
C PHE A 116 5.66 15.53 -4.71
N VAL A 117 5.01 16.54 -5.28
CA VAL A 117 5.22 16.94 -6.68
C VAL A 117 6.11 18.17 -6.71
N ALA A 118 7.25 18.06 -7.40
CA ALA A 118 8.15 19.18 -7.67
C ALA A 118 7.76 19.84 -9.00
N HIS A 119 7.38 21.11 -8.91
CA HIS A 119 7.02 21.94 -10.06
C HIS A 119 8.22 22.67 -10.63
N GLU A 120 8.00 23.44 -11.69
CA GLU A 120 9.03 24.27 -12.30
C GLU A 120 9.62 25.31 -11.34
N LYS A 121 10.73 25.90 -11.78
CA LYS A 121 11.52 26.85 -10.99
C LYS A 121 10.68 28.10 -10.71
N LEU A 122 10.60 28.48 -9.44
CA LEU A 122 10.11 29.79 -9.03
C LEU A 122 11.10 30.87 -9.51
N LYS A 123 10.59 32.06 -9.83
CA LYS A 123 11.44 33.22 -10.13
C LYS A 123 12.26 33.57 -8.88
N GLY A 124 13.59 33.65 -9.02
CA GLY A 124 14.53 33.99 -7.96
C GLY A 124 15.73 33.05 -7.84
N LYS A 125 16.83 33.54 -7.24
CA LYS A 125 18.05 32.78 -6.93
C LYS A 125 18.27 32.79 -5.42
N TRP A 126 18.73 31.68 -4.84
CA TRP A 126 19.08 31.60 -3.42
C TRP A 126 20.56 31.21 -3.28
N GLY A 127 21.27 31.86 -2.35
CA GLY A 127 22.72 31.69 -2.10
C GLY A 127 23.59 32.81 -2.70
N LYS A 128 24.57 33.31 -1.93
CA LYS A 128 25.57 34.30 -2.39
C LYS A 128 26.56 33.68 -3.39
N ASP A 129 27.05 32.46 -3.12
CA ASP A 129 28.14 31.85 -3.89
C ASP A 129 27.71 30.74 -4.86
N LYS A 130 26.56 30.09 -4.59
CA LYS A 130 25.97 29.09 -5.49
C LYS A 130 24.51 29.41 -5.68
N THR A 131 24.13 29.77 -6.91
CA THR A 131 22.76 30.12 -7.26
C THR A 131 21.91 28.85 -7.36
N ILE A 132 21.13 28.57 -6.31
CA ILE A 132 20.21 27.43 -6.29
C ILE A 132 18.85 27.89 -6.81
N ALA A 133 18.34 27.21 -7.83
CA ALA A 133 16.99 27.45 -8.33
C ALA A 133 15.95 26.93 -7.33
N LYS A 134 15.01 27.78 -6.90
CA LYS A 134 13.94 27.39 -5.99
C LYS A 134 12.87 26.62 -6.77
N LEU A 135 12.59 25.38 -6.38
CA LEU A 135 11.48 24.60 -6.92
C LEU A 135 10.29 24.70 -5.98
N ARG A 136 9.09 24.94 -6.51
CA ARG A 136 7.86 24.80 -5.73
C ARG A 136 7.58 23.31 -5.50
N ARG A 137 7.29 22.92 -4.27
CA ARG A 137 6.95 21.54 -3.89
C ARG A 137 5.55 21.48 -3.32
N CYS A 138 4.73 20.61 -3.88
CA CYS A 138 3.39 20.29 -3.37
C CYS A 138 3.45 18.96 -2.63
N TYR A 139 3.48 19.00 -1.30
CA TYR A 139 3.37 17.81 -0.47
C TYR A 139 1.95 17.24 -0.55
N ILE A 140 1.85 15.94 -0.78
CA ILE A 140 0.60 15.19 -0.87
C ILE A 140 0.30 14.64 0.52
N ARG A 141 -0.76 15.17 1.14
CA ARG A 141 -1.19 14.81 2.50
C ARG A 141 -2.54 14.11 2.52
N ASP A 142 -3.36 14.41 1.53
CA ASP A 142 -4.69 13.84 1.38
C ASP A 142 -4.62 12.40 0.85
N PRO A 143 -5.38 11.44 1.42
CA PRO A 143 -5.39 10.05 0.97
C PRO A 143 -5.81 9.85 -0.49
N GLU A 144 -6.80 10.57 -1.00
CA GLU A 144 -7.27 10.43 -2.39
C GLU A 144 -6.22 10.96 -3.38
N GLN A 145 -5.59 12.09 -3.04
CA GLN A 145 -4.47 12.62 -3.80
C GLN A 145 -3.30 11.65 -3.82
N ARG A 146 -3.07 10.94 -2.71
CA ARG A 146 -2.02 9.93 -2.58
C ARG A 146 -2.32 8.71 -3.46
N ASP A 147 -3.55 8.24 -3.48
CA ASP A 147 -3.96 7.12 -4.34
C ASP A 147 -3.74 7.42 -5.81
N THR A 148 -4.06 8.65 -6.25
CA THR A 148 -3.76 9.12 -7.60
C THR A 148 -2.27 9.02 -7.93
N VAL A 149 -1.40 9.37 -6.99
CA VAL A 149 0.05 9.23 -7.14
C VAL A 149 0.46 7.77 -7.22
N LEU A 150 -0.05 6.92 -6.32
CA LEU A 150 0.27 5.49 -6.30
C LEU A 150 -0.17 4.78 -7.58
N MET A 151 -1.35 5.10 -8.10
CA MET A 151 -1.83 4.56 -9.38
C MET A 151 -0.88 4.95 -10.50
N LYS A 152 -0.46 6.22 -10.56
CA LYS A 152 0.50 6.69 -11.58
C LYS A 152 1.86 6.01 -11.49
N LEU A 153 2.28 5.64 -10.29
CA LEU A 153 3.54 4.93 -10.04
C LEU A 153 3.42 3.40 -10.23
N GLY A 154 2.21 2.86 -10.47
CA GLY A 154 1.97 1.41 -10.51
C GLY A 154 2.16 0.74 -9.14
N ARG A 155 2.00 1.51 -8.06
CA ARG A 155 2.25 1.10 -6.66
C ARG A 155 0.96 0.87 -5.86
N TYR A 156 -0.18 1.27 -6.41
CA TYR A 156 -1.48 1.10 -5.77
C TYR A 156 -1.87 -0.38 -5.72
N ILE A 157 -2.36 -0.82 -4.55
CA ILE A 157 -2.96 -2.14 -4.37
C ILE A 157 -4.41 -1.88 -3.96
N PRO A 158 -5.40 -2.27 -4.79
CA PRO A 158 -6.79 -2.08 -4.42
C PRO A 158 -7.15 -3.01 -3.24
N PRO A 159 -7.99 -2.54 -2.30
CA PRO A 159 -8.54 -3.44 -1.29
C PRO A 159 -9.32 -4.55 -1.99
N LYS A 160 -9.12 -5.81 -1.57
CA LYS A 160 -9.94 -6.93 -2.06
C LYS A 160 -11.36 -6.73 -1.52
N SER A 161 -12.29 -6.52 -2.44
CA SER A 161 -13.75 -6.51 -2.22
C SER A 161 -14.24 -7.90 -1.83
#